data_AF-A0A6L7WU19-F1
#
_entry.id   AF-A0A6L7WU19-F1
#
_cell.length_a   1.000
_cell.length_b   1.000
_cell.length_c   1.000
_cell.angle_alpha   90.00
_cell.angle_beta   90.00
_cell.angle_gamma   90.00
#
_symmetry.space_group_name_H-M   'P 1'
#
loop_
_entity.id
_entity.type
_entity.pdbx_description
1 polymer ?
#
loop_
_entity_poly.entity_id
_entity_poly.type
_entity_poly.pdbx_seq_one_letter_code
_entity_poly.pdbx_strand_id
1 'polypeptide(L)'
;MVVTDMSGFPERGVLSADTSPMVERLQIDAWRRMSPAHKARTVDGLTRTAQVLALAGIRQRHPGASERECFLRLAVLKLGSGTTRRLYPDAAALLERSA
;
A
#
# COMPACT_ATOMS: atom_id res chain seq x y z
N MET A 1 -35.92 2.75 9.80
CA MET A 1 -34.90 3.68 9.26
C MET A 1 -34.09 4.19 10.45
N VAL A 2 -32.94 3.57 10.74
CA VAL A 2 -32.10 4.02 11.85
C VAL A 2 -31.25 5.18 11.35
N VAL A 3 -31.57 6.39 11.78
CA VAL A 3 -30.73 7.57 11.58
C VAL A 3 -29.59 7.43 12.59
N THR A 4 -28.44 6.94 12.14
CA THR A 4 -27.23 6.91 12.96
C THR A 4 -26.79 8.34 13.21
N ASP A 5 -26.73 8.73 14.47
CA ASP A 5 -26.16 9.99 14.91
C ASP A 5 -24.68 10.06 14.49
N MET A 6 -24.37 11.03 13.63
CA MET A 6 -23.03 11.27 13.09
C MET A 6 -22.26 12.33 13.88
N SER A 7 -22.79 12.81 15.01
CA SER A 7 -22.20 13.90 15.82
C SER A 7 -20.89 13.53 16.53
N GLY A 8 -20.53 12.25 16.58
CA GLY A 8 -19.26 11.75 17.16
C GLY A 8 -18.09 11.62 16.19
N PHE A 9 -18.26 11.91 14.90
CA PHE A 9 -17.15 11.89 13.95
C PHE A 9 -16.48 13.27 13.93
N PRO A 10 -15.16 13.37 14.18
CA PRO A 10 -14.46 14.65 14.09
C PRO A 10 -14.71 15.28 12.72
N GLU A 11 -14.63 16.62 12.63
CA GLU A 11 -14.62 17.33 11.34
C GLU A 11 -13.77 16.53 10.35
N ARG A 12 -14.35 16.18 9.19
CA ARG A 12 -13.76 15.21 8.26
C ARG A 12 -12.30 15.60 7.98
N GLY A 13 -11.36 14.87 8.59
CA GLY A 13 -9.95 15.05 8.31
C GLY A 13 -9.70 14.82 6.82
N VAL A 14 -8.86 15.65 6.22
CA VAL A 14 -8.41 15.42 4.85
C VAL A 14 -7.58 14.14 4.79
N LEU A 15 -7.78 13.34 3.75
CA LEU A 15 -7.00 12.14 3.43
C LEU A 15 -5.53 12.47 3.11
N SER A 16 -5.26 13.68 2.58
CA SER A 16 -3.92 14.15 2.26
C SER A 16 -3.80 15.66 2.46
N ALA A 17 -2.71 16.11 3.10
CA ALA A 17 -2.42 17.53 3.28
C ALA A 17 -2.06 18.25 1.96
N ASP A 18 -1.52 17.51 0.98
CA ASP A 18 -1.16 18.04 -0.35
C ASP A 18 -2.36 18.09 -1.32
N THR A 19 -3.55 17.68 -0.87
CA THR A 19 -4.78 17.70 -1.66
C THR A 19 -5.79 18.65 -1.01
N SER A 20 -6.25 19.67 -1.74
CA SER A 20 -7.26 20.58 -1.19
C SER A 20 -8.56 19.84 -0.84
N PRO A 21 -9.30 20.25 0.20
CA PRO A 21 -10.55 19.59 0.60
C PRO A 21 -11.59 19.50 -0.51
N MET A 22 -11.61 20.48 -1.42
CA MET A 22 -12.51 20.48 -2.58
C MET A 22 -12.18 19.35 -3.56
N VAL A 23 -10.89 19.19 -3.90
CA VAL A 23 -10.43 18.15 -4.84
C VAL A 23 -10.62 16.76 -4.22
N GLU A 24 -10.34 16.61 -2.93
CA GLU A 24 -10.59 15.36 -2.22
C GLU A 24 -12.07 14.97 -2.23
N ARG A 25 -12.99 15.93 -2.03
CA ARG A 25 -14.43 15.66 -2.13
C ARG A 25 -14.81 15.16 -3.53
N LEU A 26 -14.28 15.78 -4.59
CA LEU A 26 -14.51 15.32 -5.97
C LEU A 26 -13.99 13.89 -6.20
N GLN A 27 -12.80 13.58 -5.66
CA GLN A 27 -12.20 12.25 -5.72
C GLN A 27 -13.05 11.20 -5.00
N ILE A 28 -13.50 11.48 -3.78
CA ILE A 28 -14.37 10.58 -3.01
C ILE A 28 -15.69 10.36 -3.74
N ASP A 29 -16.31 11.41 -4.28
CA ASP A 29 -17.56 11.31 -5.03
C ASP A 29 -17.40 10.54 -6.34
N ALA A 30 -16.23 10.63 -6.99
CA ALA A 30 -15.91 9.79 -8.15
C ALA A 30 -15.81 8.32 -7.75
N TRP A 31 -15.10 7.99 -6.65
CA TRP A 31 -15.01 6.62 -6.14
C TRP A 31 -16.35 6.05 -5.68
N ARG A 32 -17.24 6.86 -5.11
CA ARG A 32 -18.59 6.44 -4.69
C ARG A 32 -19.48 6.08 -5.90
N ARG A 33 -19.27 6.74 -7.03
CA ARG A 33 -19.99 6.48 -8.28
C ARG A 33 -19.44 5.28 -9.07
N MET A 34 -18.24 4.79 -8.76
CA MET A 34 -17.69 3.60 -9.40
C MET A 34 -18.49 2.36 -9.02
N SER A 35 -18.75 1.50 -10.02
CA SER A 35 -19.25 0.15 -9.73
C SER A 35 -18.20 -0.64 -8.92
N PRO A 36 -18.61 -1.62 -8.09
CA PRO A 36 -17.68 -2.43 -7.32
C PRO A 36 -16.59 -3.09 -8.16
N ALA A 37 -16.95 -3.62 -9.34
CA ALA A 37 -16.02 -4.26 -10.26
C ALA A 37 -15.00 -3.27 -10.85
N HIS A 38 -15.42 -2.05 -11.20
CA HIS A 38 -14.48 -1.02 -11.66
C HIS A 38 -13.53 -0.63 -10.52
N LYS A 39 -14.06 -0.35 -9.33
CA LYS A 39 -13.24 -0.01 -8.17
C LYS A 39 -12.19 -1.08 -7.85
N ALA A 40 -12.58 -2.35 -7.88
CA ALA A 40 -11.67 -3.48 -7.67
C ALA A 40 -10.53 -3.52 -8.71
N ARG A 41 -10.85 -3.33 -10.00
CA ARG A 41 -9.82 -3.25 -11.06
C ARG A 41 -8.87 -2.08 -10.86
N THR A 42 -9.39 -0.91 -10.49
CA THR A 42 -8.56 0.28 -10.22
C THR A 42 -7.61 0.02 -9.06
N VAL A 43 -8.10 -0.56 -7.96
CA VAL A 43 -7.26 -0.88 -6.79
C VAL A 43 -6.22 -1.96 -7.11
N ASP A 44 -6.57 -3.00 -7.89
CA ASP A 44 -5.60 -4.01 -8.34
C ASP A 44 -4.48 -3.38 -9.18
N GLY A 45 -4.84 -2.53 -10.16
CA GLY A 45 -3.88 -1.80 -10.98
C GLY A 45 -2.93 -0.92 -10.15
N LEU A 46 -3.48 -0.11 -9.24
CA LEU A 46 -2.68 0.73 -8.32
C LEU A 46 -1.74 -0.13 -7.46
N THR A 47 -2.24 -1.26 -6.96
CA THR A 47 -1.46 -2.19 -6.12
C THR A 47 -0.29 -2.80 -6.88
N ARG A 48 -0.48 -3.18 -8.16
CA ARG A 48 0.60 -3.69 -9.01
C ARG A 48 1.63 -2.61 -9.31
N THR A 49 1.19 -1.41 -9.66
CA THR A 49 2.08 -0.27 -9.95
C THR A 49 2.93 0.10 -8.74
N ALA A 50 2.34 0.16 -7.54
CA ALA A 50 3.07 0.40 -6.30
C ALA A 50 4.17 -0.65 -6.07
N GLN A 51 3.91 -1.93 -6.36
CA GLN A 51 4.90 -3.00 -6.24
C GLN A 51 6.03 -2.87 -7.27
N VAL A 52 5.72 -2.46 -8.51
CA VAL A 52 6.73 -2.20 -9.53
C VAL A 52 7.66 -1.07 -9.11
N LEU A 53 7.11 0.05 -8.63
CA LEU A 53 7.88 1.19 -8.14
C LEU A 53 8.74 0.82 -6.93
N ALA A 54 8.18 0.05 -5.99
CA ALA A 54 8.92 -0.45 -4.84
C ALA A 54 10.10 -1.34 -5.25
N LEU A 55 9.90 -2.26 -6.19
CA LEU A 55 10.98 -3.11 -6.73
C LEU A 55 12.06 -2.30 -7.44
N ALA A 56 11.69 -1.30 -8.22
CA ALA A 56 12.65 -0.40 -8.86
C ALA A 56 13.53 0.30 -7.81
N GLY A 57 12.91 0.85 -6.75
CA GLY A 57 13.65 1.48 -5.65
C GLY A 57 14.52 0.49 -4.86
N ILE A 58 14.07 -0.75 -4.67
CA ILE A 58 14.87 -1.82 -4.03
C ILE A 58 16.12 -2.12 -4.85
N ARG A 59 15.97 -2.35 -6.17
CA ARG A 59 17.09 -2.61 -7.08
C ARG A 59 18.07 -1.44 -7.12
N GLN A 60 17.57 -0.21 -7.08
CA GLN A 60 18.42 0.99 -7.02
C GLN A 60 19.27 1.06 -5.74
N ARG A 61 18.68 0.74 -4.58
CA ARG A 61 19.39 0.75 -3.28
C ARG A 61 20.31 -0.46 -3.06
N HIS A 62 20.03 -1.57 -3.74
CA HIS A 62 20.77 -2.83 -3.61
C HIS A 62 21.18 -3.36 -4.99
N PRO A 63 22.12 -2.70 -5.69
CA PRO A 63 22.46 -3.04 -7.07
C PRO A 63 23.08 -4.45 -7.23
N GLY A 64 23.65 -5.02 -6.16
CA GLY A 64 24.19 -6.40 -6.15
C GLY A 64 23.19 -7.46 -5.66
N ALA A 65 21.95 -7.09 -5.35
CA ALA A 65 20.96 -8.04 -4.88
C ALA A 65 20.53 -8.98 -6.01
N SER A 66 20.43 -10.28 -5.69
CA SER A 66 19.76 -11.23 -6.58
C SER A 66 18.27 -10.91 -6.71
N GLU A 67 17.61 -11.45 -7.74
CA GLU A 67 16.15 -11.32 -7.89
C GLU A 67 15.39 -11.92 -6.69
N ARG A 68 15.90 -13.00 -6.08
CA ARG A 68 15.33 -13.57 -4.86
C ARG A 68 15.44 -12.61 -3.69
N GLU A 69 16.60 -11.98 -3.51
CA GLU A 69 16.79 -10.97 -2.48
C GLU A 69 15.86 -9.76 -2.69
N CYS A 70 15.72 -9.27 -3.93
CA CYS A 70 14.78 -8.20 -4.27
C CYS A 70 13.33 -8.57 -3.91
N PHE A 71 12.91 -9.80 -4.25
CA PHE A 71 11.60 -10.33 -3.89
C PHE A 71 11.38 -10.35 -2.37
N LEU A 72 12.36 -10.84 -1.61
CA LEU A 72 12.25 -10.92 -0.15
C LEU A 72 12.19 -9.54 0.49
N ARG A 73 12.96 -8.56 0.00
CA ARG A 73 12.87 -7.15 0.44
C ARG A 73 11.48 -6.56 0.15
N LEU A 74 10.89 -6.86 -1.00
CA LEU A 74 9.51 -6.45 -1.30
C LEU A 74 8.52 -7.15 -0.34
N ALA A 75 8.71 -8.43 -0.04
CA ALA A 75 7.86 -9.15 0.90
C ALA A 75 7.93 -8.53 2.31
N VAL A 76 9.11 -8.16 2.80
CA VAL A 76 9.28 -7.43 4.06
C VAL A 76 8.52 -6.11 4.04
N LEU A 77 8.63 -5.34 2.95
CA LEU A 77 7.93 -4.06 2.81
C LEU A 77 6.40 -4.22 2.83
N LYS A 78 5.87 -5.28 2.22
CA LYS A 78 4.41 -5.52 2.10
C LYS A 78 3.79 -6.18 3.32
N LEU A 79 4.51 -7.11 3.95
CA LEU A 79 3.96 -8.02 4.97
C LEU A 79 4.55 -7.80 6.37
N GLY A 80 5.64 -7.03 6.45
CA GLY A 80 6.48 -6.93 7.64
C GLY A 80 7.46 -8.10 7.76
N SER A 81 8.53 -7.89 8.54
CA SER A 81 9.61 -8.87 8.74
C SER A 81 9.12 -10.15 9.41
N GLY A 82 8.25 -10.06 10.41
CA GLY A 82 7.72 -11.21 11.14
C GLY A 82 6.93 -12.18 10.25
N THR A 83 6.02 -11.65 9.43
CA THR A 83 5.24 -12.46 8.48
C THR A 83 6.11 -13.00 7.36
N THR A 84 7.05 -12.20 6.86
CA THR A 84 7.98 -12.63 5.82
C THR A 84 8.83 -13.80 6.29
N ARG A 85 9.37 -13.75 7.52
CA ARG A 85 10.16 -14.86 8.10
C ARG A 85 9.36 -16.17 8.20
N ARG A 86 8.06 -16.09 8.53
CA ARG A 86 7.20 -17.29 8.61
C ARG A 86 6.90 -17.90 7.24
N LEU A 87 6.71 -17.06 6.21
CA LEU A 87 6.32 -17.53 4.87
C LEU A 87 7.53 -17.88 3.99
N TYR A 88 8.68 -17.25 4.25
CA TYR A 88 9.91 -17.40 3.48
C TYR A 88 11.07 -17.64 4.45
N PRO A 89 11.35 -18.90 4.84
CA PRO A 89 12.41 -19.22 5.80
C PRO A 89 13.81 -18.74 5.35
N ASP A 90 14.05 -18.72 4.04
CA ASP A 90 15.29 -18.20 3.43
C ASP A 90 15.47 -16.68 3.58
N ALA A 91 14.45 -15.96 4.07
CA ALA A 91 14.56 -14.54 4.42
C ALA A 91 15.34 -14.28 5.71
N ALA A 92 15.60 -15.29 6.55
CA ALA A 92 16.28 -15.13 7.83
C ALA A 92 17.64 -14.42 7.66
N ALA A 93 18.48 -14.93 6.75
CA ALA A 93 19.79 -14.38 6.47
C ALA A 93 19.75 -12.92 5.99
N LEU A 94 18.69 -12.51 5.28
CA LEU A 94 18.52 -11.13 4.82
C LEU A 94 18.10 -10.19 5.96
N LEU A 95 17.18 -10.65 6.81
CA LEU A 95 16.65 -9.89 7.93
C LEU A 95 17.71 -9.66 9.01
N GLU A 96 18.63 -10.61 9.20
CA GLU A 96 19.74 -10.50 10.15
C GLU A 96 20.81 -9.48 9.70
N ARG A 97 20.99 -9.26 8.39
CA ARG A 97 21.94 -8.26 7.85
C ARG A 97 21.41 -6.82 7.85
N SER A 98 20.12 -6.64 8.13
CA SER A 98 19.44 -5.34 8.04
C SER A 98 18.98 -4.81 9.41
N ALA A 99 19.31 -5.52 10.49
CA ALA A 99 19.08 -5.14 11.89
C ALA A 99 20.38 -4.56 12.47
#